data_AF-A0ABD1AG73-F1
#
_entry.id   AF-A0ABD1AG73-F1
#
_cell.length_a   1.000
_cell.length_b   1.000
_cell.length_c   1.000
_cell.angle_alpha   90.00
_cell.angle_beta   90.00
_cell.angle_gamma   90.00
#
_symmetry.space_group_name_H-M   'P 1'
#
loop_
_entity.id
_entity.type
_entity.pdbx_description
1 polymer ?
#
loop_
_entity_poly.entity_id
_entity_poly.type
_entity_poly.pdbx_seq_one_letter_code
_entity_poly.pdbx_strand_id
1 'polypeptide(L)'
;MTFHSQAKPEYAKSETMVWWDINSCPIPDGYDAGRVSPSIESALKNLGYSGPITITVFGNLEYTSAYILQRLSSTGIHVIHGLDARSILFDLLLGWQDDNPPPCSMMLISDKVDEFSMTLCRQQQIFGGYNLLLAYTSIPKYVSFLVTSAEWLWKSLLGADEMNSKQETRRHSVLHKCSETDEMDNKQQTGRDSLPRFVCTSCGFLCEIVERFTNHISREEHAQSETMLKISKMRDPEFEKYSTVESEASVNDEEECVPNKKQKKGSE
;
A
#
# COMPACT_ATOMS: atom_id res chain seq x y z
N MET A 1 -10.00 19.07 -2.53
CA MET A 1 -9.91 18.47 -3.88
C MET A 1 -8.69 17.59 -3.87
N THR A 2 -8.76 16.38 -4.40
CA THR A 2 -7.57 15.53 -4.54
C THR A 2 -6.84 15.84 -5.86
N PHE A 3 -5.53 15.66 -5.88
CA PHE A 3 -4.66 15.95 -7.02
C PHE A 3 -4.35 14.66 -7.80
N HIS A 4 -4.36 14.73 -9.13
CA HIS A 4 -4.07 13.60 -10.02
C HIS A 4 -3.22 14.06 -11.19
N SER A 5 -2.03 13.50 -11.35
CA SER A 5 -1.22 13.64 -12.56
C SER A 5 -1.14 12.31 -13.30
N GLN A 6 -1.00 12.38 -14.63
CA GLN A 6 -0.80 11.19 -15.45
C GLN A 6 0.59 10.59 -15.18
N ALA A 7 0.68 9.27 -15.23
CA ALA A 7 1.92 8.53 -15.08
C ALA A 7 2.96 9.04 -16.09
N LYS A 8 4.15 9.37 -15.60
CA LYS A 8 5.29 9.66 -16.48
C LYS A 8 5.67 8.39 -17.26
N PRO A 9 6.26 8.52 -18.45
CA PRO A 9 6.62 7.37 -19.29
C PRO A 9 7.46 6.30 -18.57
N GLU A 10 8.38 6.71 -17.69
CA GLU A 10 9.22 5.79 -16.92
C GLU A 10 8.45 4.91 -15.93
N TYR A 11 7.29 5.36 -15.44
CA TYR A 11 6.47 4.62 -14.46
C TYR A 11 5.26 3.92 -15.08
N ALA A 12 4.93 4.22 -16.34
CA ALA A 12 3.69 3.75 -16.97
C ALA A 12 3.60 2.23 -17.13
N LYS A 13 4.74 1.53 -17.26
CA LYS A 13 4.81 0.07 -17.44
C LYS A 13 5.56 -0.65 -16.32
N SER A 14 6.03 0.08 -15.30
CA SER A 14 6.76 -0.52 -14.20
C SER A 14 5.84 -1.06 -13.11
N GLU A 15 6.43 -1.81 -12.19
CA GLU A 15 5.73 -2.38 -11.03
C GLU A 15 5.10 -1.27 -10.19
N THR A 16 3.86 -1.49 -9.77
CA THR A 16 3.20 -0.69 -8.74
C THR A 16 2.89 -1.57 -7.54
N MET A 17 3.55 -1.33 -6.42
CA MET A 17 3.25 -1.98 -5.15
C MET A 17 2.25 -1.15 -4.35
N VAL A 18 1.19 -1.79 -3.87
CA VAL A 18 0.14 -1.17 -3.06
C VAL A 18 0.17 -1.77 -1.66
N TRP A 19 0.39 -0.92 -0.67
CA TRP A 19 0.32 -1.27 0.75
C TRP A 19 -0.87 -0.57 1.40
N TRP A 20 -1.78 -1.38 1.92
CA TRP A 20 -3.04 -0.91 2.48
C TRP A 20 -3.18 -1.28 3.96
N ASP A 21 -3.21 -0.26 4.81
CA ASP A 21 -3.56 -0.39 6.22
C ASP A 21 -5.08 -0.43 6.37
N ILE A 22 -5.63 -1.61 6.59
CA ILE A 22 -7.08 -1.81 6.72
C ILE A 22 -7.65 -1.21 8.01
N ASN A 23 -6.82 -0.98 9.03
CA ASN A 23 -7.31 -0.41 10.28
C ASN A 23 -7.50 1.10 10.19
N SER A 24 -6.67 1.81 9.41
CA SER A 24 -6.87 3.25 9.15
C SER A 24 -7.81 3.52 7.97
N CYS A 25 -7.74 2.71 6.91
CA CYS A 25 -8.64 2.80 5.76
C CYS A 25 -9.54 1.56 5.66
N PRO A 26 -10.54 1.39 6.54
CA PRO A 26 -11.39 0.20 6.54
C PRO A 26 -12.26 0.12 5.29
N ILE A 27 -12.69 -1.10 4.97
CA ILE A 27 -13.70 -1.32 3.93
C ILE A 27 -15.00 -0.64 4.39
N PRO A 28 -15.61 0.24 3.58
CA PRO A 28 -16.86 0.89 3.94
C PRO A 28 -18.01 -0.10 4.15
N ASP A 29 -18.93 0.22 5.04
CA ASP A 29 -20.11 -0.62 5.30
C ASP A 29 -20.90 -0.92 4.02
N GLY A 30 -21.21 -2.20 3.82
CA GLY A 30 -21.93 -2.68 2.64
C GLY A 30 -21.12 -2.74 1.34
N TYR A 31 -19.84 -2.33 1.35
CA TYR A 31 -18.97 -2.47 0.20
C TYR A 31 -18.47 -3.91 0.06
N ASP A 32 -18.54 -4.48 -1.15
CA ASP A 32 -17.97 -5.81 -1.42
C ASP A 32 -16.44 -5.73 -1.42
N ALA A 33 -15.82 -6.39 -0.44
CA ALA A 33 -14.36 -6.47 -0.31
C ALA A 33 -13.68 -7.00 -1.60
N GLY A 34 -14.35 -7.87 -2.36
CA GLY A 34 -13.85 -8.37 -3.63
C GLY A 34 -13.79 -7.32 -4.75
N ARG A 35 -14.29 -6.10 -4.51
CA ARG A 35 -14.18 -4.98 -5.45
C ARG A 35 -13.02 -4.03 -5.14
N VAL A 36 -12.30 -4.24 -4.03
CA VAL A 36 -11.18 -3.37 -3.65
C VAL A 36 -10.06 -3.42 -4.68
N SER A 37 -9.56 -4.62 -5.01
CA SER A 37 -8.49 -4.79 -6.00
C SER A 37 -8.87 -4.20 -7.38
N PRO A 38 -10.02 -4.57 -7.98
CA PRO A 38 -10.46 -3.97 -9.25
C PRO A 38 -10.58 -2.45 -9.23
N SER A 39 -11.04 -1.86 -8.12
CA SER A 39 -11.17 -0.40 -8.01
C SER A 39 -9.81 0.30 -7.99
N ILE A 40 -8.84 -0.26 -7.28
CA ILE A 40 -7.46 0.26 -7.23
C ILE A 40 -6.82 0.14 -8.62
N GLU A 41 -6.91 -1.03 -9.25
CA GLU A 41 -6.39 -1.27 -10.59
C GLU A 41 -7.01 -0.33 -11.63
N SER A 42 -8.32 -0.14 -11.59
CA SER A 42 -9.07 0.79 -12.45
C SER A 42 -8.60 2.23 -12.28
N ALA A 43 -8.44 2.69 -11.04
CA ALA A 43 -7.96 4.04 -10.75
C ALA A 43 -6.52 4.29 -11.23
N LEU A 44 -5.62 3.33 -11.00
CA LEU A 44 -4.25 3.38 -11.49
C LEU A 44 -4.19 3.40 -13.02
N LYS A 45 -4.97 2.53 -13.67
CA LYS A 45 -5.08 2.48 -15.13
C LYS A 45 -5.58 3.79 -15.74
N ASN A 46 -6.53 4.46 -15.10
CA ASN A 46 -7.06 5.76 -15.56
C ASN A 46 -6.00 6.88 -15.52
N LEU A 47 -4.94 6.71 -14.72
CA LEU A 47 -3.78 7.60 -14.72
C LEU A 47 -2.62 7.11 -15.59
N GLY A 48 -2.80 6.02 -16.35
CA GLY A 48 -1.78 5.51 -17.26
C GLY A 48 -0.78 4.52 -16.63
N TYR A 49 -1.00 4.09 -15.40
CA TYR A 49 -0.25 2.97 -14.81
C TYR A 49 -0.80 1.65 -15.38
N SER A 50 -0.01 1.00 -16.22
CA SER A 50 -0.37 -0.19 -16.99
C SER A 50 0.57 -1.38 -16.77
N GLY A 51 1.56 -1.23 -15.89
CA GLY A 51 2.44 -2.31 -15.44
C GLY A 51 1.76 -3.25 -14.45
N PRO A 52 2.51 -4.26 -13.94
CA PRO A 52 2.01 -5.16 -12.92
C PRO A 52 1.66 -4.41 -11.62
N ILE A 53 0.58 -4.84 -10.96
CA ILE A 53 0.12 -4.29 -9.69
C ILE A 53 0.10 -5.41 -8.67
N THR A 54 0.80 -5.21 -7.56
CA THR A 54 0.77 -6.13 -6.41
C THR A 54 0.14 -5.43 -5.23
N ILE A 55 -0.84 -6.06 -4.57
CA ILE A 55 -1.59 -5.47 -3.47
C ILE A 55 -1.42 -6.30 -2.20
N THR A 56 -0.98 -5.63 -1.13
CA THR A 56 -0.87 -6.20 0.21
C THR A 56 -1.72 -5.39 1.17
N VAL A 57 -2.67 -6.06 1.82
CA VAL A 57 -3.42 -5.51 2.95
C VAL A 57 -2.76 -5.95 4.25
N PHE A 58 -2.68 -5.04 5.22
CA PHE A 58 -2.10 -5.34 6.51
C PHE A 58 -2.84 -4.65 7.66
N GLY A 59 -2.71 -5.22 8.86
CA GLY A 59 -3.25 -4.66 10.09
C GLY A 59 -3.54 -5.69 11.17
N ASN A 60 -4.13 -5.25 12.28
CA ASN A 60 -4.77 -6.15 13.23
C ASN A 60 -6.07 -6.69 12.61
N LEU A 61 -6.10 -8.00 12.37
CA LEU A 61 -7.18 -8.71 11.69
C LEU A 61 -8.01 -9.58 12.64
N GLU A 62 -7.78 -9.49 13.95
CA GLU A 62 -8.48 -10.26 14.99
C GLU A 62 -10.01 -10.19 14.85
N TYR A 63 -10.53 -9.01 14.51
CA TYR A 63 -11.96 -8.75 14.34
C TYR A 63 -12.42 -8.71 12.87
N THR A 64 -11.53 -9.02 11.92
CA THR A 64 -11.90 -9.06 10.49
C THR A 64 -12.54 -10.41 10.18
N SER A 65 -13.78 -10.38 9.67
CA SER A 65 -14.50 -11.63 9.40
C SER A 65 -13.82 -12.49 8.32
N ALA A 66 -13.94 -13.82 8.48
CA ALA A 66 -13.44 -14.79 7.49
C ALA A 66 -13.98 -14.53 6.07
N TYR A 67 -15.24 -14.07 5.97
CA TYR A 67 -15.85 -13.68 4.70
C TYR A 67 -15.07 -12.55 4.01
N ILE A 68 -14.76 -11.47 4.74
CA ILE A 68 -13.99 -10.35 4.20
C ILE A 68 -12.59 -10.81 3.76
N LEU A 69 -11.89 -11.58 4.61
CA LEU A 69 -10.57 -12.10 4.28
C LEU A 69 -10.59 -12.99 3.04
N GLN A 70 -11.61 -13.85 2.90
CA GLN A 70 -11.81 -14.70 1.74
C GLN A 70 -12.06 -13.87 0.47
N ARG A 71 -12.90 -12.84 0.55
CA ARG A 71 -13.19 -11.94 -0.58
C ARG A 71 -11.92 -11.22 -1.03
N LEU A 72 -11.14 -10.66 -0.11
CA LEU A 72 -9.85 -10.02 -0.41
C LEU A 72 -8.86 -11.00 -1.05
N SER A 73 -8.65 -12.16 -0.43
CA SER A 73 -7.68 -13.13 -0.95
C SER A 73 -8.08 -13.69 -2.31
N SER A 74 -9.38 -13.81 -2.59
CA SER A 74 -9.88 -14.31 -3.88
C SER A 74 -9.51 -13.43 -5.08
N THR A 75 -9.13 -12.17 -4.85
CA THR A 75 -8.78 -11.20 -5.89
C THR A 75 -7.28 -10.93 -5.97
N GLY A 76 -6.43 -11.83 -5.49
CA GLY A 76 -4.98 -11.63 -5.59
C GLY A 76 -4.34 -10.91 -4.40
N ILE A 77 -5.11 -10.34 -3.47
CA ILE A 77 -4.56 -9.54 -2.37
C ILE A 77 -3.85 -10.44 -1.35
N HIS A 78 -2.60 -10.08 -1.00
CA HIS A 78 -1.86 -10.66 0.11
C HIS A 78 -2.32 -10.06 1.45
N VAL A 79 -2.46 -10.90 2.47
CA VAL A 79 -3.05 -10.51 3.76
C VAL A 79 -2.03 -10.70 4.88
N ILE A 80 -1.70 -9.61 5.58
CA ILE A 80 -0.72 -9.62 6.67
C ILE A 80 -1.38 -9.19 7.97
N HIS A 81 -1.46 -10.11 8.92
CA HIS A 81 -1.86 -9.82 10.29
C HIS A 81 -0.65 -9.43 11.15
N GLY A 82 -0.79 -8.32 11.88
CA GLY A 82 0.08 -7.99 13.01
C GLY A 82 -0.46 -6.80 13.78
N LEU A 83 0.09 -6.58 14.98
CA LEU A 83 -0.39 -5.55 15.91
C LEU A 83 0.00 -4.13 15.53
N ASP A 84 1.15 -3.99 14.88
CA ASP A 84 1.80 -2.71 14.67
C ASP A 84 1.94 -2.45 13.17
N ALA A 85 0.93 -1.78 12.62
CA ALA A 85 0.89 -1.36 11.22
C ALA A 85 2.16 -0.60 10.80
N ARG A 86 2.80 0.12 11.74
CA ARG A 86 4.02 0.88 11.46
C ARG A 86 5.23 0.01 11.25
N SER A 87 5.43 -0.97 12.13
CA SER A 87 6.50 -1.95 11.95
C SER A 87 6.31 -2.73 10.65
N ILE A 88 5.08 -3.19 10.38
CA ILE A 88 4.76 -3.98 9.18
C ILE A 88 5.08 -3.18 7.90
N LEU A 89 4.61 -1.94 7.80
CA LEU A 89 4.87 -1.12 6.61
C LEU A 89 6.37 -0.86 6.42
N PHE A 90 7.10 -0.61 7.49
CA PHE A 90 8.54 -0.38 7.42
C PHE A 90 9.29 -1.62 6.89
N ASP A 91 8.97 -2.81 7.42
CA ASP A 91 9.57 -4.07 6.97
C ASP A 91 9.24 -4.36 5.49
N LEU A 92 7.99 -4.13 5.09
CA LEU A 92 7.55 -4.29 3.70
C LEU A 92 8.26 -3.34 2.74
N LEU A 93 8.42 -2.07 3.13
CA LEU A 93 9.14 -1.08 2.34
C LEU A 93 10.59 -1.54 2.12
N LEU A 94 11.31 -1.90 3.18
CA LEU A 94 12.71 -2.30 3.10
C LEU A 94 12.89 -3.55 2.23
N GLY A 95 12.12 -4.61 2.49
CA GLY A 95 12.28 -5.88 1.77
C GLY A 95 11.93 -5.79 0.28
N TRP A 96 10.96 -4.95 -0.09
CA TRP A 96 10.53 -4.86 -1.48
C TRP A 96 11.53 -4.16 -2.40
N GLN A 97 12.31 -3.22 -1.88
CA GLN A 97 13.25 -2.40 -2.67
C GLN A 97 14.41 -3.20 -3.23
N ASP A 98 14.83 -4.26 -2.54
CA ASP A 98 15.95 -5.11 -2.97
C ASP A 98 15.67 -5.78 -4.32
N ASP A 99 14.41 -6.19 -4.55
CA ASP A 99 13.99 -6.88 -5.77
C ASP A 99 13.38 -5.95 -6.82
N ASN A 100 13.04 -4.71 -6.46
CA ASN A 100 12.29 -3.79 -7.32
C ASN A 100 12.98 -2.42 -7.40
N PRO A 101 14.18 -2.34 -8.00
CA PRO A 101 14.84 -1.06 -8.17
C PRO A 101 14.00 -0.12 -9.04
N PRO A 102 14.17 1.20 -8.88
CA PRO A 102 13.49 2.20 -9.70
C PRO A 102 13.79 2.04 -11.21
N PRO A 103 12.86 2.42 -12.10
CA PRO A 103 11.61 3.13 -11.80
C PRO A 103 10.49 2.18 -11.36
N CYS A 104 9.93 2.38 -10.17
CA CYS A 104 8.72 1.70 -9.70
C CYS A 104 7.82 2.68 -8.94
N SER A 105 6.54 2.33 -8.81
CA SER A 105 5.57 3.13 -8.05
C SER A 105 5.19 2.45 -6.73
N MET A 106 5.03 3.24 -5.68
CA MET A 106 4.51 2.84 -4.39
C MET A 106 3.19 3.55 -4.14
N MET A 107 2.13 2.80 -3.84
CA MET A 107 0.87 3.34 -3.39
C MET A 107 0.64 2.99 -1.93
N LEU A 108 0.46 4.02 -1.09
CA LEU A 108 0.14 3.85 0.33
C LEU A 108 -1.30 4.24 0.59
N ILE A 109 -2.06 3.32 1.20
CA ILE A 109 -3.46 3.54 1.59
C ILE A 109 -3.52 3.51 3.11
N SER A 110 -3.42 4.69 3.73
CA SER A 110 -3.41 4.84 5.19
C SER A 110 -3.62 6.31 5.60
N ASP A 111 -4.29 6.54 6.73
CA ASP A 111 -4.34 7.88 7.36
C ASP A 111 -3.08 8.18 8.21
N LYS A 112 -2.13 7.24 8.28
CA LYS A 112 -0.91 7.33 9.11
C LYS A 112 0.37 7.49 8.30
N VAL A 113 0.27 7.81 7.01
CA VAL A 113 1.44 7.97 6.13
C VAL A 113 2.42 9.03 6.66
N ASP A 114 1.91 10.07 7.33
CA ASP A 114 2.74 11.14 7.89
C ASP A 114 3.74 10.63 8.93
N GLU A 115 3.45 9.54 9.63
CA GLU A 115 4.38 8.87 10.57
C GLU A 115 5.63 8.31 9.87
N PHE A 116 5.60 8.18 8.54
CA PHE A 116 6.70 7.70 7.69
C PHE A 116 7.22 8.77 6.73
N SER A 117 6.65 9.98 6.76
CA SER A 117 6.91 11.02 5.76
C SER A 117 8.40 11.30 5.56
N MET A 118 9.17 11.40 6.65
CA MET A 118 10.61 11.62 6.59
C MET A 118 11.36 10.47 5.92
N THR A 119 11.06 9.22 6.29
CA THR A 119 11.67 8.02 5.71
C THR A 119 11.30 7.87 4.23
N LEU A 120 10.03 8.08 3.89
CA LEU A 120 9.55 8.03 2.51
C LEU A 120 10.22 9.12 1.67
N CYS A 121 10.26 10.36 2.14
CA CYS A 121 10.90 11.46 1.43
C CYS A 121 12.39 11.18 1.19
N ARG A 122 13.16 10.90 2.26
CA ARG A 122 14.61 10.71 2.15
C ARG A 122 14.97 9.43 1.40
N GLN A 123 14.50 8.28 1.88
CA GLN A 123 14.92 6.99 1.35
C GLN A 123 14.25 6.65 0.03
N GLN A 124 12.95 6.92 -0.07
CA GLN A 124 12.19 6.46 -1.24
C GLN A 124 12.19 7.46 -2.38
N GLN A 125 12.03 8.75 -2.09
CA GLN A 125 11.94 9.76 -3.15
C GLN A 125 13.31 10.31 -3.54
N ILE A 126 14.13 10.71 -2.57
CA ILE A 126 15.41 11.36 -2.85
C ILE A 126 16.49 10.34 -3.24
N PHE A 127 16.68 9.28 -2.44
CA PHE A 127 17.71 8.28 -2.73
C PHE A 127 17.23 7.19 -3.69
N GLY A 128 15.99 6.72 -3.51
CA GLY A 128 15.38 5.71 -4.38
C GLY A 128 14.93 6.28 -5.72
N GLY A 129 14.18 7.37 -5.76
CA GLY A 129 13.55 7.84 -7.01
C GLY A 129 12.25 7.10 -7.36
N TYR A 130 11.61 6.49 -6.35
CA TYR A 130 10.29 5.88 -6.49
C TYR A 130 9.20 6.93 -6.69
N ASN A 131 8.20 6.57 -7.50
CA ASN A 131 6.99 7.38 -7.64
C ASN A 131 6.01 7.07 -6.49
N LEU A 132 5.47 8.11 -5.84
CA LEU A 132 4.57 7.94 -4.70
C LEU A 132 3.12 8.32 -5.04
N LEU A 133 2.20 7.47 -4.61
CA LEU A 133 0.75 7.59 -4.76
C LEU A 133 0.11 7.38 -3.39
N LEU A 134 -0.91 8.17 -3.01
CA LEU A 134 -1.52 8.07 -1.68
C LEU A 134 -3.04 7.91 -1.74
N ALA A 135 -3.61 7.17 -0.79
CA ALA A 135 -5.03 7.28 -0.48
C ALA A 135 -5.27 7.29 1.03
N TYR A 136 -6.27 8.07 1.45
CA TYR A 136 -6.59 8.32 2.85
C TYR A 136 -8.10 8.55 3.02
N THR A 137 -8.64 8.35 4.22
CA THR A 137 -10.08 8.55 4.48
C THR A 137 -10.44 10.03 4.57
N SER A 138 -9.49 10.86 5.02
CA SER A 138 -9.68 12.30 5.19
C SER A 138 -8.43 13.07 4.76
N ILE A 139 -8.65 14.25 4.17
CA ILE A 139 -7.55 15.11 3.71
C ILE A 139 -6.68 15.49 4.93
N PRO A 140 -5.35 15.26 4.87
CA PRO A 140 -4.46 15.69 5.94
C PRO A 140 -4.61 17.18 6.23
N LYS A 141 -4.59 17.54 7.52
CA LYS A 141 -4.76 18.95 7.97
C LYS A 141 -3.49 19.78 7.78
N TYR A 142 -2.35 19.13 7.55
CA TYR A 142 -1.05 19.75 7.41
C TYR A 142 -0.49 19.49 6.02
N VAL A 143 0.43 20.34 5.58
CA VAL A 143 1.14 20.15 4.32
C VAL A 143 2.15 19.04 4.50
N SER A 144 2.04 17.96 3.73
CA SER A 144 3.03 16.89 3.72
C SER A 144 4.27 17.33 2.93
N PHE A 145 5.45 16.89 3.37
CA PHE A 145 6.71 17.07 2.63
C PHE A 145 6.87 16.04 1.49
N LEU A 146 5.93 15.11 1.35
CA LEU A 146 5.91 14.09 0.32
C LEU A 146 5.49 14.68 -1.02
N VAL A 147 6.25 14.37 -2.07
CA VAL A 147 5.87 14.72 -3.44
C VAL A 147 5.07 13.59 -4.05
N THR A 148 3.76 13.76 -4.21
CA THR A 148 2.87 12.71 -4.74
C THR A 148 2.51 12.98 -6.19
N SER A 149 2.39 11.92 -6.99
CA SER A 149 1.89 12.03 -8.37
C SER A 149 0.36 11.99 -8.43
N ALA A 150 -0.29 11.30 -7.50
CA ALA A 150 -1.74 11.33 -7.35
C ALA A 150 -2.18 10.94 -5.93
N GLU A 151 -3.36 11.43 -5.55
CA GLU A 151 -3.97 11.22 -4.25
C GLU A 151 -5.45 10.90 -4.38
N TRP A 152 -5.99 10.04 -3.52
CA TRP A 152 -7.42 9.74 -3.47
C TRP A 152 -7.98 9.84 -2.06
N LEU A 153 -9.23 10.31 -1.97
CA LEU A 153 -10.07 9.95 -0.84
C LEU A 153 -10.44 8.48 -1.01
N TRP A 154 -10.26 7.68 0.03
CA TRP A 154 -10.50 6.23 0.02
C TRP A 154 -11.90 5.87 -0.50
N LYS A 155 -12.92 6.59 -0.01
CA LYS A 155 -14.31 6.43 -0.48
C LYS A 155 -14.47 6.70 -1.98
N SER A 156 -13.78 7.70 -2.51
CA SER A 156 -13.82 8.04 -3.94
C SER A 156 -13.06 7.03 -4.79
N LEU A 157 -11.95 6.48 -4.27
CA LEU A 157 -11.17 5.43 -4.93
C LEU A 157 -12.04 4.17 -5.15
N LEU A 158 -12.78 3.77 -4.13
CA LEU A 158 -13.71 2.62 -4.21
C LEU A 158 -15.00 2.91 -5.01
N GLY A 159 -15.36 4.18 -5.19
CA GLY A 159 -16.58 4.57 -5.91
C GLY A 159 -16.43 4.71 -7.43
N ALA A 160 -15.19 4.75 -7.96
CA ALA A 160 -14.91 5.07 -9.35
C ALA A 160 -15.56 4.09 -10.36
N ASP A 161 -15.75 2.83 -9.97
CA ASP A 161 -16.37 1.82 -10.82
C ASP A 161 -17.89 2.00 -11.01
N GLU A 162 -18.59 2.71 -10.12
CA GLU A 162 -20.04 2.95 -10.29
C GLU A 162 -20.35 3.85 -11.50
N MET A 163 -19.37 4.65 -11.92
CA MET A 163 -19.52 5.57 -13.05
C MET A 163 -19.17 4.89 -14.39
N ASN A 164 -18.22 3.95 -14.39
CA ASN A 164 -17.81 3.19 -15.58
C ASN A 164 -18.70 1.96 -15.86
N SER A 165 -19.24 1.30 -14.83
CA SER A 165 -20.15 0.15 -15.00
C SER A 165 -21.45 0.49 -15.75
N LYS A 166 -21.91 1.75 -15.70
CA LYS A 166 -23.06 2.25 -16.51
C LYS A 166 -22.72 2.44 -18.00
N GLN A 167 -21.45 2.59 -18.35
CA GLN A 167 -20.99 2.66 -19.75
C GLN A 167 -20.67 1.26 -20.30
N GLU A 168 -20.12 0.37 -19.47
CA GLU A 168 -19.79 -1.01 -19.84
C GLU A 168 -21.05 -1.87 -20.10
N THR A 169 -22.11 -1.68 -19.32
CA THR A 169 -23.41 -2.37 -19.50
C THR A 169 -24.11 -2.03 -20.81
N ARG A 170 -23.79 -0.88 -21.44
CA ARG A 170 -24.28 -0.54 -22.80
C ARG A 170 -23.48 -1.20 -23.92
N ARG A 171 -22.26 -1.69 -23.65
CA ARG A 171 -21.35 -2.26 -24.67
C ARG A 171 -21.33 -3.79 -24.67
N HIS A 172 -21.69 -4.46 -23.58
CA HIS A 172 -21.63 -5.92 -23.45
C HIS A 172 -22.92 -6.70 -23.82
N SER A 173 -23.92 -6.07 -24.42
CA SER A 173 -25.17 -6.75 -24.85
C SER A 173 -25.05 -7.56 -26.15
N VAL A 174 -23.86 -7.98 -26.59
CA VAL A 174 -23.73 -8.79 -27.81
C VAL A 174 -22.70 -9.92 -27.63
N LEU A 175 -23.25 -11.15 -27.67
CA LEU A 175 -22.63 -12.47 -27.90
C LEU A 175 -21.85 -13.13 -26.75
N HIS A 176 -22.57 -13.92 -25.96
CA HIS A 176 -22.06 -15.18 -25.42
C HIS A 176 -22.01 -16.23 -26.53
N LYS A 177 -20.82 -16.75 -26.83
CA LYS A 177 -20.68 -18.07 -27.43
C LYS A 177 -19.37 -18.69 -26.95
N CYS A 178 -19.49 -19.72 -26.11
CA CYS A 178 -18.38 -20.53 -25.65
C CYS A 178 -17.77 -21.31 -26.83
N SER A 179 -16.44 -21.36 -26.87
CA SER A 179 -15.69 -22.43 -27.52
C SER A 179 -14.48 -22.74 -26.66
N GLU A 180 -14.43 -23.97 -26.14
CA GLU A 180 -13.24 -24.61 -25.61
C GLU A 180 -12.26 -24.87 -26.76
N THR A 181 -10.99 -24.53 -26.57
CA THR A 181 -9.86 -25.26 -27.15
C THR A 181 -8.65 -25.06 -26.26
N ASP A 182 -8.12 -26.20 -25.80
CA ASP A 182 -6.79 -26.37 -25.24
C ASP A 182 -5.70 -25.88 -26.21
N GLU A 183 -4.66 -25.23 -25.69
CA GLU A 183 -3.29 -25.75 -25.65
C GLU A 183 -2.27 -24.67 -25.26
N MET A 184 -1.50 -25.01 -24.22
CA MET A 184 -0.05 -24.80 -24.07
C MET A 184 0.54 -23.42 -24.40
N ASP A 185 0.89 -22.69 -23.35
CA ASP A 185 2.14 -21.92 -23.37
C ASP A 185 2.89 -22.10 -22.05
N ASN A 186 3.88 -23.00 -22.11
CA ASN A 186 4.83 -23.29 -21.05
C ASN A 186 5.89 -22.18 -21.05
N LYS A 187 5.71 -21.15 -20.21
CA LYS A 187 6.81 -20.30 -19.78
C LYS A 187 7.06 -20.59 -18.31
N GLN A 188 8.22 -21.19 -18.05
CA GLN A 188 8.81 -21.31 -16.73
C GLN A 188 9.00 -19.90 -16.16
N GLN A 189 8.01 -19.45 -15.39
CA GLN A 189 8.05 -18.21 -14.61
C GLN A 189 8.67 -18.54 -13.24
N THR A 190 9.97 -18.76 -13.22
CA THR A 190 10.69 -19.02 -11.97
C THR A 190 10.81 -17.72 -11.17
N GLY A 191 10.10 -17.61 -10.04
CA GLY A 191 10.52 -16.77 -8.91
C GLY A 191 9.53 -15.78 -8.29
N ARG A 192 8.24 -15.76 -8.65
CA ARG A 192 7.27 -14.79 -8.07
C ARG A 192 5.97 -15.40 -7.51
N ASP A 193 5.77 -16.71 -7.66
CA ASP A 193 4.54 -17.45 -7.32
C ASP A 193 4.44 -17.95 -5.86
N SER A 194 5.29 -17.50 -4.94
CA SER A 194 5.38 -18.13 -3.61
C SER A 194 5.47 -17.17 -2.43
N LEU A 195 4.93 -15.95 -2.53
CA LEU A 195 4.61 -15.19 -1.32
C LEU A 195 3.31 -15.75 -0.74
N PRO A 196 3.31 -16.20 0.53
CA PRO A 196 2.12 -16.79 1.11
C PRO A 196 0.92 -15.85 1.08
N ARG A 197 -0.28 -16.37 0.81
CA ARG A 197 -1.49 -15.54 0.78
C ARG A 197 -1.77 -14.86 2.11
N PHE A 198 -1.52 -15.56 3.21
CA PHE A 198 -1.77 -15.10 4.56
C PHE A 198 -0.51 -15.22 5.42
N VAL A 199 -0.18 -14.12 6.10
CA VAL A 199 0.99 -13.99 6.98
C VAL A 199 0.54 -13.46 8.33
N CYS A 200 1.04 -14.02 9.41
CA CYS A 200 0.92 -13.46 10.76
C CYS A 200 2.32 -13.16 11.27
N THR A 201 2.65 -11.87 11.36
CA THR A 201 3.97 -11.41 11.80
C THR A 201 4.19 -11.67 13.28
N SER A 202 3.12 -11.67 14.08
CA SER A 202 3.18 -11.97 15.51
C SER A 202 3.69 -13.39 15.81
N CYS A 203 3.45 -14.35 14.92
CA CYS A 203 3.81 -15.76 15.13
C CYS A 203 4.79 -16.31 14.08
N GLY A 204 5.16 -15.54 13.06
CA GLY A 204 5.87 -16.04 11.89
C GLY A 204 5.08 -17.11 11.12
N PHE A 205 3.75 -17.08 11.20
CA PHE A 205 2.87 -18.09 10.62
C PHE A 205 2.49 -17.71 9.18
N LEU A 206 2.54 -18.69 8.28
CA LEU A 206 2.32 -18.53 6.84
C LEU A 206 1.33 -19.59 6.34
N CYS A 207 0.34 -19.22 5.53
CA CYS A 207 -0.54 -20.19 4.87
C CYS A 207 -1.25 -19.63 3.64
N GLU A 208 -1.82 -20.52 2.83
CA GLU A 208 -2.62 -20.15 1.63
C GLU A 208 -4.13 -20.13 1.87
N ILE A 209 -4.59 -20.71 2.98
CA ILE A 209 -6.01 -21.03 3.18
C ILE A 209 -6.59 -20.17 4.29
N VAL A 210 -7.64 -19.40 3.95
CA VAL A 210 -8.31 -18.49 4.88
C VAL A 210 -8.76 -19.16 6.18
N GLU A 211 -9.31 -20.38 6.10
CA GLU A 211 -9.74 -21.13 7.28
C GLU A 211 -8.58 -21.47 8.22
N ARG A 212 -7.41 -21.85 7.67
CA ARG A 212 -6.22 -22.12 8.49
C ARG A 212 -5.72 -20.84 9.16
N PHE A 213 -5.81 -19.72 8.46
CA PHE A 213 -5.43 -18.42 8.99
C PHE A 213 -6.36 -17.94 10.11
N THR A 214 -7.68 -18.01 9.90
CA THR A 214 -8.66 -17.60 10.92
C THR A 214 -8.60 -18.51 12.13
N ASN A 215 -8.43 -19.82 11.93
CA ASN A 215 -8.22 -20.78 13.01
C ASN A 215 -6.88 -20.59 13.73
N HIS A 216 -5.88 -19.98 13.08
CA HIS A 216 -4.62 -19.63 13.73
C HIS A 216 -4.80 -18.41 14.64
N ILE A 217 -5.40 -17.33 14.14
CA ILE A 217 -5.60 -16.09 14.89
C ILE A 217 -6.55 -16.29 16.08
N SER A 218 -7.55 -17.17 15.95
CA SER A 218 -8.52 -17.44 17.02
C SER A 218 -8.00 -18.30 18.18
N ARG A 219 -6.74 -18.76 18.13
CA ARG A 219 -6.17 -19.65 19.14
C ARG A 219 -5.59 -18.91 20.33
N GLU A 220 -5.68 -19.53 21.50
CA GLU A 220 -5.06 -19.02 22.73
C GLU A 220 -3.53 -18.87 22.58
N GLU A 221 -2.86 -19.77 21.86
CA GLU A 221 -1.41 -19.66 21.65
C GLU A 221 -1.02 -18.40 20.86
N HIS A 222 -1.90 -17.97 19.93
CA HIS A 222 -1.72 -16.72 19.20
C HIS A 222 -1.87 -15.52 20.15
N ALA A 223 -2.93 -15.47 20.95
CA ALA A 223 -3.13 -14.40 21.95
C ALA A 223 -1.96 -14.29 22.95
N GLN A 224 -1.40 -15.43 23.37
CA GLN A 224 -0.19 -15.46 24.21
C GLN A 224 1.04 -14.91 23.49
N SER A 225 1.24 -15.27 22.22
CA SER A 225 2.35 -14.76 21.39
C SER A 225 2.29 -13.23 21.25
N GLU A 226 1.10 -12.70 20.95
CA GLU A 226 0.84 -11.27 20.87
C GLU A 226 1.07 -10.54 22.19
N THR A 227 0.65 -11.15 23.30
CA THR A 227 0.88 -10.60 24.64
C THR A 227 2.38 -10.52 24.94
N MET A 228 3.14 -11.57 24.60
CA MET A 228 4.59 -11.57 24.78
C MET A 228 5.29 -10.50 23.94
N LEU A 229 4.86 -10.28 22.69
CA LEU A 229 5.38 -9.22 21.83
C LEU A 229 5.08 -7.81 22.35
N LYS A 230 3.86 -7.58 22.87
CA LYS A 230 3.51 -6.29 23.50
C LYS A 230 4.42 -6.03 24.70
N ILE A 231 4.64 -7.04 25.52
CA ILE A 231 5.49 -6.93 26.71
C ILE A 231 6.96 -6.71 26.33
N SER A 232 7.48 -7.36 25.28
CA SER A 232 8.86 -7.14 24.85
C SER A 232 9.07 -5.71 24.34
N LYS A 233 8.13 -5.17 23.57
CA LYS A 233 8.19 -3.77 23.08
C LYS A 233 8.11 -2.75 24.22
N MET A 234 7.34 -3.02 25.27
CA MET A 234 7.27 -2.13 26.46
C MET A 234 8.54 -2.12 27.31
N ARG A 235 9.38 -3.16 27.22
CA ARG A 235 10.64 -3.25 27.97
C ARG A 235 11.84 -2.66 27.23
N ASP A 236 11.66 -2.17 26.00
CA ASP A 236 12.71 -1.55 25.21
C ASP A 236 12.84 -0.06 25.58
N PRO A 237 13.93 0.36 26.26
CA PRO A 237 14.12 1.76 26.66
C PRO A 237 14.41 2.70 25.48
N GLU A 238 14.63 2.21 24.25
CA GLU A 238 14.82 3.07 23.07
C GLU A 238 13.49 3.60 22.50
N PHE A 239 12.35 2.97 22.82
CA PHE A 239 11.04 3.39 22.31
C PHE A 239 10.58 4.75 22.87
N GLU A 240 10.90 5.05 24.15
CA GLU A 240 10.66 6.38 24.73
C GLU A 240 11.55 7.47 24.11
N LYS A 241 12.75 7.09 23.65
CA LYS A 241 13.74 8.02 23.11
C LYS A 241 13.39 8.52 21.70
N TYR A 242 12.87 7.65 20.84
CA TYR A 242 12.42 8.08 19.50
C TYR A 242 11.16 8.95 19.53
N SER A 243 10.28 8.76 20.53
CA SER A 243 9.09 9.61 20.71
C SER A 243 9.41 11.03 21.17
N THR A 244 10.53 11.23 21.88
CA THR A 244 10.93 12.52 22.45
C THR A 244 11.85 13.32 21.51
N VAL A 245 12.70 12.65 20.71
CA VAL A 245 13.65 13.33 19.82
C VAL A 245 12.96 14.08 18.66
N GLU A 246 11.82 13.60 18.14
CA GLU A 246 11.06 14.33 17.11
C GLU A 246 10.37 15.61 17.63
N SER A 247 10.07 15.67 18.93
CA SER A 247 9.51 16.88 19.54
C SER A 247 10.55 17.99 19.70
N GLU A 248 11.83 17.64 19.93
CA GLU A 248 12.92 18.61 20.09
C GLU A 248 13.52 19.07 18.75
N ALA A 249 13.46 18.25 17.70
CA ALA A 249 13.90 18.63 16.35
C ALA A 249 12.99 19.69 15.69
N SER A 250 11.75 19.86 16.17
CA SER A 250 10.81 20.87 15.68
C SER A 250 11.10 22.31 16.16
N VAL A 251 12.06 22.49 17.09
CA VAL A 251 12.33 23.80 17.72
C VAL A 251 13.65 24.43 17.21
N ASN A 252 14.56 23.68 16.60
CA ASN A 252 15.95 24.15 16.42
C ASN A 252 16.44 24.38 14.97
N ASP A 253 15.65 24.14 13.93
CA ASP A 253 16.07 24.41 12.55
C ASP A 253 15.34 25.63 11.94
N GLU A 254 15.52 26.80 12.55
CA GLU A 254 15.45 28.08 11.84
C GLU A 254 16.87 28.46 11.36
N GLU A 255 17.38 27.80 10.31
CA GLU A 255 18.46 28.38 9.51
C GLU A 255 18.05 28.47 8.02
N GLU A 256 18.16 29.69 7.51
CA GLU A 256 17.65 30.19 6.24
C GLU A 256 18.14 29.41 5.00
N CYS A 257 17.20 28.92 4.19
CA CYS A 257 17.46 28.59 2.79
C CYS A 257 17.38 29.86 1.91
N VAL A 258 18.50 30.57 1.73
CA VAL A 258 18.61 31.62 0.71
C VAL A 258 19.07 31.02 -0.64
N PRO A 259 18.35 31.23 -1.76
CA PRO A 259 18.73 30.65 -3.04
C PRO A 259 19.85 31.44 -3.73
N ASN A 260 20.90 30.70 -4.09
CA ASN A 260 22.11 31.19 -4.76
C ASN A 260 21.78 31.72 -6.17
N LYS A 261 21.87 33.05 -6.37
CA LYS A 261 21.74 33.67 -7.70
C LYS A 261 22.98 33.37 -8.55
N LYS A 262 22.80 32.56 -9.59
CA LYS A 262 23.75 32.40 -10.70
C LYS A 262 24.03 33.76 -11.35
N GLN A 263 25.26 34.26 -11.22
CA GLN A 263 25.77 35.32 -12.10
C GLN A 263 26.22 34.70 -13.42
N LYS A 264 25.58 35.10 -14.53
CA LYS A 264 26.07 34.92 -15.90
C LYS A 264 26.23 36.30 -16.54
N LYS A 265 27.48 36.63 -16.87
CA LYS A 265 28.05 37.42 -17.99
C LYS A 265 27.52 38.84 -18.32
N GLY A 266 28.49 39.72 -18.59
CA GLY A 266 28.42 40.91 -19.47
C GLY A 266 29.48 41.93 -19.04
N SER A 267 30.66 41.96 -19.68
CA SER A 267 31.00 42.81 -20.83
C SER A 267 31.15 44.30 -20.48
N GLU A 268 32.40 44.74 -20.30
CA GLU A 268 33.06 45.85 -21.02
C GLU A 268 34.58 45.73 -20.83
#